data_AF-A0A938XZC9-F1
#
_entry.id   AF-A0A938XZC9-F1
#
_cell.length_a   1.000
_cell.length_b   1.000
_cell.length_c   1.000
_cell.angle_alpha   90.00
_cell.angle_beta   90.00
_cell.angle_gamma   90.00
#
_symmetry.space_group_name_H-M   'P 1'
#
loop_
_entity.id
_entity.type
_entity.pdbx_description
1 polymer ?
#
loop_
_entity_poly.entity_id
_entity_poly.type
_entity_poly.pdbx_seq_one_letter_code
_entity_poly.pdbx_strand_id
1 'polypeptide(L)' 'MKSFYYEVNWSDAKKYTDALHALEIPYTVETSIEIPTLPEGQLAIVFPSLPIRIYVKVRTLFGRDGNPY' A
#
# COMPACT_ATOMS: atom_id res chain seq x y z
N MET A 1 -7.82 -7.37 9.15
CA MET A 1 -7.89 -8.25 7.96
C MET A 1 -7.32 -7.47 6.79
N LYS A 2 -6.26 -7.98 6.16
CA LYS A 2 -5.64 -7.38 4.97
C LYS A 2 -6.62 -7.52 3.79
N SER A 3 -6.70 -6.51 2.94
CA SER A 3 -7.74 -6.43 1.91
C SER A 3 -7.21 -6.09 0.53
N PHE A 4 -6.24 -5.18 0.44
CA PHE A 4 -5.63 -4.78 -0.82
C PHE A 4 -4.23 -4.22 -0.58
N TYR A 5 -3.44 -4.12 -1.64
CA TYR A 5 -2.08 -3.59 -1.57
C TYR A 5 -1.69 -2.81 -2.82
N TYR A 6 -0.61 -2.05 -2.70
CA TYR A 6 0.07 -1.43 -3.84
C TYR A 6 1.53 -1.85 -3.88
N GLU A 7 1.96 -2.29 -5.05
CA GLU A 7 3.36 -2.56 -5.34
C GLU A 7 4.09 -1.23 -5.54
N VAL A 8 5.23 -1.06 -4.88
CA VAL A 8 6.06 0.13 -4.96
C VAL A 8 7.54 -0.23 -4.99
N ASN A 9 8.34 0.59 -5.64
CA ASN A 9 9.79 0.51 -5.54
C ASN A 9 10.23 0.95 -4.15
N TRP A 10 11.35 0.41 -3.66
CA TRP A 10 11.97 0.82 -2.39
C TRP A 10 12.20 2.33 -2.28
N SER A 11 12.61 2.97 -3.38
CA SER A 11 12.86 4.42 -3.43
C SER A 11 11.60 5.24 -3.18
N ASP A 12 10.45 4.75 -3.63
CA ASP A 12 9.16 5.44 -3.53
C ASP A 12 8.40 5.06 -2.26
N ALA A 13 8.68 3.89 -1.69
CA ALA A 13 8.03 3.38 -0.49
C ALA A 13 8.05 4.40 0.64
N LYS A 14 9.22 5.04 0.88
CA LYS A 14 9.35 6.06 1.92
C LYS A 14 8.39 7.25 1.71
N LYS A 15 8.29 7.76 0.48
CA LYS A 15 7.41 8.88 0.15
C LYS A 15 5.95 8.54 0.45
N TYR A 16 5.50 7.34 0.05
CA TYR A 16 4.14 6.90 0.32
C TYR A 16 3.89 6.68 1.81
N THR A 17 4.80 6.02 2.52
CA THR A 17 4.64 5.76 3.96
C THR A 17 4.62 7.05 4.78
N ASP A 18 5.46 8.03 4.43
CA ASP A 18 5.46 9.34 5.11
C ASP A 18 4.11 10.06 4.94
N ALA A 19 3.55 10.03 3.72
CA ALA A 19 2.24 10.61 3.45
C ALA A 19 1.10 9.86 4.18
N LEU A 20 1.13 8.52 4.19
CA LEU A 20 0.15 7.71 4.89
C LEU A 20 0.21 7.92 6.41
N HIS A 21 1.42 8.05 6.96
CA HIS A 21 1.64 8.36 8.37
C HIS A 21 1.09 9.74 8.73
N ALA A 22 1.37 10.77 7.92
CA ALA A 22 0.83 12.11 8.13
C ALA A 22 -0.70 12.19 8.04
N LEU A 23 -1.32 11.25 7.29
CA LEU A 23 -2.77 11.12 7.16
C LEU A 23 -3.40 10.15 8.18
N GLU A 24 -2.60 9.57 9.07
CA GLU A 24 -3.02 8.56 10.07
C GLU A 24 -3.74 7.35 9.44
N ILE A 25 -3.34 6.96 8.23
CA ILE A 25 -3.94 5.83 7.52
C ILE A 25 -3.21 4.55 7.91
N PRO A 26 -3.90 3.49 8.36
CA PRO A 26 -3.25 2.24 8.75
C PRO A 26 -2.73 1.48 7.52
N TYR A 27 -1.47 1.03 7.58
CA TYR A 27 -0.84 0.21 6.56
C TYR A 27 0.21 -0.73 7.18
N THR A 28 0.61 -1.76 6.43
CA THR A 28 1.77 -2.61 6.69
C THR A 28 2.65 -2.67 5.45
N VAL A 29 3.97 -2.78 5.61
CA VAL A 29 4.88 -3.01 4.49
C VAL A 29 5.27 -4.48 4.47
N GLU A 30 5.08 -5.11 3.31
CA GLU A 30 5.36 -6.54 3.08
C GLU A 30 6.31 -6.72 1.91
N THR A 31 7.02 -7.84 1.92
CA THR A 31 8.03 -8.21 0.94
C THR A 31 7.54 -9.40 0.10
N SER A 32 8.36 -9.85 -0.84
CA SER A 32 8.07 -11.05 -1.63
C SER A 32 7.96 -12.33 -0.80
N ILE A 33 8.40 -12.32 0.47
CA ILE A 33 8.19 -13.44 1.40
C ILE A 33 6.70 -13.60 1.72
N GLU A 34 6.01 -12.49 1.97
CA GLU A 34 4.58 -12.48 2.31
C GLU A 34 3.67 -12.49 1.08
N ILE A 35 4.10 -11.83 -0.01
CA ILE A 35 3.37 -11.76 -1.28
C ILE A 35 4.26 -12.30 -2.40
N PRO A 36 4.23 -13.61 -2.70
CA PRO A 36 5.12 -14.24 -3.68
C PRO A 36 4.98 -13.71 -5.12
N THR A 37 3.87 -13.02 -5.43
CA THR A 37 3.65 -12.39 -6.74
C THR A 37 4.38 -11.06 -6.89
N LEU A 38 5.01 -10.52 -5.83
CA LEU A 38 5.78 -9.29 -5.92
C LEU A 38 7.02 -9.47 -6.80
N PRO A 39 7.27 -8.56 -7.75
CA PRO A 39 8.53 -8.53 -8.48
C PRO A 39 9.73 -8.35 -7.54
N GLU A 40 10.88 -8.91 -7.93
CA GLU A 40 12.12 -8.69 -7.19
C GLU A 40 12.44 -7.19 -7.07
N GLY A 41 12.86 -6.77 -5.87
CA GLY A 41 13.17 -5.37 -5.60
C GLY A 41 11.93 -4.47 -5.40
N GLN A 42 10.73 -5.03 -5.29
CA GLN A 42 9.53 -4.29 -4.90
C GLN A 42 9.05 -4.63 -3.49
N LEU A 43 8.24 -3.72 -2.95
CA LEU A 43 7.53 -3.86 -1.69
C LEU A 43 6.03 -3.72 -1.92
N ALA A 44 5.23 -4.33 -1.06
CA ALA A 44 3.80 -4.07 -0.98
C ALA A 44 3.49 -3.17 0.20
N ILE A 45 2.77 -2.08 -0.05
CA ILE A 45 2.07 -1.35 1.01
C ILE A 45 0.66 -1.93 1.10
N VAL A 46 0.41 -2.66 2.17
CA VAL A 46 -0.80 -3.45 2.40
C VAL A 46 -1.74 -2.70 3.32
N PHE A 47 -3.02 -2.71 2.98
CA PHE A 47 -4.07 -2.03 3.72
C PHE A 47 -5.09 -3.00 4.27
N PRO A 48 -5.67 -2.72 5.45
CA PRO A 48 -6.86 -3.41 5.89
C PRO A 48 -8.07 -2.97 5.06
N SER A 49 -9.24 -3.55 5.35
CA SER A 49 -10.49 -2.96 4.85
C SER A 49 -10.62 -1.52 5.37
N LEU A 50 -10.80 -0.56 4.46
CA LEU A 50 -10.90 0.86 4.77
C LEU A 50 -12.31 1.38 4.48
N PRO A 51 -12.80 2.35 5.26
CA PRO A 51 -13.98 3.12 4.87
C PRO A 51 -13.79 3.77 3.49
N ILE A 52 -14.85 3.82 2.68
CA ILE A 52 -14.78 4.28 1.27
C ILE A 52 -14.11 5.65 1.11
N ARG A 53 -14.33 6.58 2.06
CA ARG A 53 -13.70 7.91 2.04
C ARG A 53 -12.18 7.85 2.21
N ILE A 54 -11.68 6.94 3.04
CA ILE A 54 -10.24 6.72 3.24
C ILE A 54 -9.67 6.00 2.02
N TYR A 55 -10.36 4.98 1.51
CA TYR A 55 -9.96 4.29 0.28
C TYR A 55 -9.77 5.27 -0.89
N VAL A 56 -10.70 6.21 -1.09
CA VAL A 56 -10.58 7.23 -2.16
C VAL A 56 -9.33 8.09 -1.98
N LYS A 57 -8.97 8.48 -0.75
CA LYS A 57 -7.72 9.21 -0.49
C LYS A 57 -6.49 8.39 -0.84
N VAL A 58 -6.46 7.11 -0.42
CA VAL A 58 -5.37 6.18 -0.73
C VAL A 58 -5.24 6.02 -2.25
N ARG A 59 -6.33 5.69 -2.95
CA ARG A 59 -6.36 5.58 -4.41
C ARG A 59 -5.83 6.84 -5.10
N THR A 60 -6.21 8.02 -4.61
CA THR A 60 -5.74 9.31 -5.15
C THR A 60 -4.23 9.49 -4.93
N LEU A 61 -3.72 9.13 -3.75
CA LEU A 61 -2.29 9.18 -3.42
C LEU A 61 -1.45 8.28 -4.34
N PHE A 62 -1.93 7.07 -4.63
CA PHE A 62 -1.23 6.09 -5.47
C PHE A 62 -1.52 6.27 -6.98
N GLY A 63 -2.55 7.04 -7.35
CA GLY A 63 -2.93 7.31 -8.74
C GLY A 63 -3.53 6.11 -9.49
N ARG A 64 -3.80 5.00 -8.79
CA ARG A 64 -4.36 3.76 -9.36
C ARG A 64 -5.20 3.03 -8.32
N ASP A 65 -5.97 2.03 -8.75
CA ASP A 65 -6.64 1.10 -7.83
C ASP A 65 -5.64 0.09 -7.24
N GLY A 66 -5.94 -0.39 -6.04
CA GLY A 66 -5.11 -1.38 -5.34
C GLY A 66 -5.35 -2.79 -5.86
N ASN A 67 -4.32 -3.62 -5.78
CA ASN A 67 -4.42 -5.04 -6.06
C ASN A 67 -5.13 -5.75 -4.90
N PRO A 68 -6.02 -6.72 -5.16
CA PRO A 68 -6.62 -7.51 -4.09
C PRO A 68 -5.55 -8.32 -3.36
N TYR A 69 -5.64 -8.35 -2.02
CA TYR A 69 -4.74 -9.15 -1.16
C TYR A 69 -5.24 -10.58 -1.02
#